data_AF-A0A365PZR4-F1
#
_entry.id   AF-A0A365PZR4-F1
#
_cell.length_a   1.000
_cell.length_b   1.000
_cell.length_c   1.000
_cell.angle_alpha   90.00
_cell.angle_beta   90.00
_cell.angle_gamma   90.00
#
_symmetry.space_group_name_H-M   'P 1'
#
loop_
_entity.id
_entity.type
_entity.pdbx_description
1 polymer ?
#
loop_
_entity_poly.entity_id
_entity_poly.type
_entity_poly.pdbx_seq_one_letter_code
_entity_poly.pdbx_strand_id
1 'polypeptide(L)'
;MSQRPALFPVLLAGAALLLVVHGLGRFVYTPLLPWLVEDGLLTVQQGASIATWNYLGYLVGALLALRWHQVTQIRRSLPWALVLHVVTTLAQTQAESVDALSTLRLLNGISNGLVFVQAPSLILEWLARHRRVSSSGLVYLGVCVGLILSSFMVSLSNGVLQGADRWWPAALLSIPLAWWGWRQLANLDMPPDEPPTETTQPPSGRLLDRASTPLFLSYAGAGMGYILPMTFLPMVARLQVEPGDLLVESSWLVVAVATLPSPWLWNRLGALFGDTLALRLSYVTQLAGVLAALLLPGAWGILLCAVLVGGTFLGTVLLTQRLARALHPHQGPRLSAALIALYSLTQLAGPWLTGVWLGMGGSLHSAFWLGAGALLWGLIWMLLVPRRA
;
A
#
# COMPACT_ATOMS: atom_id res chain seq x y z
N MET A 1 -15.74 6.43 36.19
CA MET A 1 -16.41 5.73 35.07
C MET A 1 -15.68 6.11 33.79
N SER A 2 -14.71 5.30 33.36
CA SER A 2 -14.00 5.51 32.09
C SER A 2 -14.98 5.34 30.94
N GLN A 3 -15.24 6.41 30.19
CA GLN A 3 -16.11 6.36 29.02
C GLN A 3 -15.53 5.36 28.02
N ARG A 4 -16.27 4.27 27.74
CA ARG A 4 -15.90 3.30 26.70
C ARG A 4 -15.68 4.07 25.40
N PRO A 5 -14.53 3.92 24.72
CA PRO A 5 -14.30 4.62 23.47
C PRO A 5 -15.39 4.24 22.47
N ALA A 6 -16.08 5.24 21.93
CA ALA A 6 -17.08 5.01 20.90
C ALA A 6 -16.40 4.39 19.66
N LEU A 7 -17.09 3.48 18.97
CA LEU A 7 -16.57 2.78 17.80
C LEU A 7 -16.03 3.73 16.72
N PHE A 8 -16.76 4.81 16.46
CA PHE A 8 -16.42 5.75 15.39
C PHE A 8 -15.06 6.44 15.61
N PRO A 9 -14.77 7.06 16.78
CA PRO A 9 -13.44 7.58 17.07
C PRO A 9 -12.29 6.58 16.91
N VAL A 10 -12.48 5.30 17.25
CA VAL A 10 -11.44 4.26 17.12
C VAL A 10 -11.15 3.96 15.65
N LEU A 11 -12.20 3.77 14.85
CA LEU A 11 -12.07 3.53 13.41
C LEU A 11 -11.48 4.74 12.69
N LEU A 12 -11.93 5.95 13.04
CA LEU A 12 -11.42 7.19 12.48
C LEU A 12 -9.95 7.42 12.85
N ALA A 13 -9.54 7.07 14.08
CA ALA A 13 -8.14 7.12 14.49
C ALA A 13 -7.28 6.13 13.68
N GLY A 14 -7.74 4.89 13.50
CA GLY A 14 -7.08 3.92 12.63
C GLY A 14 -6.95 4.44 11.19
N ALA A 15 -8.04 4.96 10.64
CA ALA A 15 -8.05 5.55 9.30
C ALA A 15 -7.10 6.75 9.19
N ALA A 16 -7.08 7.65 10.17
CA ALA A 16 -6.15 8.78 10.19
C ALA A 16 -4.69 8.33 10.22
N LEU A 17 -4.34 7.32 11.03
CA LEU A 17 -2.97 6.81 11.07
C LEU A 17 -2.56 6.15 9.75
N LEU A 18 -3.46 5.37 9.12
CA LEU A 18 -3.19 4.79 7.80
C LEU A 18 -3.08 5.86 6.71
N LEU A 19 -3.92 6.90 6.77
CA LEU A 19 -3.81 8.06 5.88
C LEU A 19 -2.45 8.73 6.00
N VAL A 20 -2.00 8.98 7.24
CA VAL A 20 -0.72 9.63 7.52
C VAL A 20 0.44 8.83 6.93
N VAL A 21 0.61 7.56 7.30
CA VAL A 21 1.80 6.82 6.90
C VAL A 21 1.73 6.31 5.45
N HIS A 22 0.55 5.93 4.99
CA HIS A 22 0.38 5.31 3.68
C HIS A 22 0.10 6.36 2.61
N GLY A 23 -0.82 7.29 2.86
CA GLY A 23 -1.12 8.41 1.98
C GLY A 23 -0.02 9.45 1.97
N LEU A 24 0.23 10.11 3.11
CA LEU A 24 1.17 11.24 3.21
C LEU A 24 2.64 10.82 3.30
N GLY A 25 2.92 9.56 3.69
CA GLY A 25 4.30 9.03 3.75
C GLY A 25 4.71 8.36 2.45
N ARG A 26 3.96 7.36 2.00
CA ARG A 26 4.32 6.53 0.84
C ARG A 26 3.77 7.06 -0.48
N PHE A 27 2.47 7.27 -0.57
CA PHE A 27 1.78 7.48 -1.83
C PHE A 27 1.79 8.91 -2.35
N VAL A 28 2.03 9.92 -1.49
CA VAL A 28 2.23 11.31 -1.93
C VAL A 28 3.41 11.46 -2.89
N TYR A 29 4.38 10.54 -2.81
CA TYR A 29 5.50 10.51 -3.73
C TYR A 29 5.07 10.31 -5.20
N THR A 30 4.02 9.52 -5.44
CA THR A 30 3.56 9.17 -6.79
C THR A 30 3.12 10.41 -7.61
N PRO A 31 2.20 11.28 -7.12
CA PRO A 31 1.88 12.52 -7.82
C PRO A 31 2.99 13.57 -7.75
N LEU A 32 3.90 13.51 -6.76
CA LEU A 32 5.04 14.44 -6.66
C LEU A 32 6.15 14.15 -7.68
N LEU A 33 6.38 12.88 -8.03
CA LEU A 33 7.52 12.45 -8.83
C LEU A 33 7.68 13.25 -10.14
N PRO A 34 6.64 13.47 -10.97
CA PRO A 34 6.78 14.25 -12.21
C PRO A 34 7.30 15.67 -11.97
N TRP A 35 6.86 16.31 -10.88
CA TRP A 35 7.26 17.66 -10.52
C TRP A 35 8.68 17.72 -9.96
N LEU A 36 9.08 16.73 -9.15
CA LEU A 36 10.46 16.65 -8.68
C LEU A 36 11.45 16.41 -9.83
N VAL A 37 11.01 15.72 -10.90
CA VAL A 37 11.79 15.56 -12.13
C VAL A 37 11.84 16.86 -12.93
N GLU A 38 10.70 17.55 -13.07
CA GLU A 38 10.63 18.83 -13.77
C GLU A 38 11.44 19.94 -13.09
N ASP A 39 11.43 20.00 -11.76
CA ASP A 39 12.24 20.94 -10.98
C ASP A 39 13.76 20.64 -11.06
N GLY A 40 14.16 19.56 -11.73
CA GLY A 40 15.55 19.13 -11.84
C GLY A 40 16.12 18.50 -10.58
N LEU A 41 15.30 18.24 -9.56
CA LEU A 41 15.73 17.63 -8.30
C LEU A 41 16.11 16.15 -8.48
N LEU A 42 15.37 15.44 -9.34
CA LEU A 42 15.54 14.01 -9.57
C LEU A 42 15.53 13.69 -11.07
N THR A 43 16.27 12.66 -11.46
CA THR A 43 15.98 11.94 -12.72
C THR A 43 14.91 10.88 -12.50
N VAL A 44 14.30 10.39 -13.58
CA VAL A 44 13.33 9.27 -13.50
C VAL A 44 13.96 8.02 -12.87
N GLN A 45 15.23 7.73 -13.19
CA GLN A 45 15.96 6.60 -12.63
C GLN A 45 16.22 6.78 -11.13
N GLN A 46 16.63 7.98 -10.70
CA GLN A 46 16.78 8.31 -9.29
C GLN A 46 15.44 8.20 -8.56
N GLY A 47 14.34 8.59 -9.21
CA GLY A 47 13.00 8.44 -8.66
C GLY A 47 12.61 6.98 -8.43
N ALA A 48 12.96 6.09 -9.36
CA ALA A 48 12.78 4.65 -9.17
C ALA A 48 13.62 4.07 -8.02
N SER A 49 14.85 4.56 -7.85
CA SER A 49 15.73 4.21 -6.72
C SER A 49 15.13 4.65 -5.37
N ILE A 50 14.65 5.90 -5.29
CA ILE A 50 14.02 6.43 -4.07
C ILE A 50 12.74 5.64 -3.70
N ALA A 51 11.92 5.30 -4.69
CA ALA A 51 10.76 4.43 -4.46
C ALA A 51 11.19 3.07 -3.90
N THR A 52 12.24 2.46 -4.47
CA THR A 52 12.83 1.19 -4.00
C THR A 52 13.21 1.27 -2.53
N TRP A 53 13.94 2.31 -2.11
CA TRP A 53 14.33 2.48 -0.70
C TRP A 53 13.13 2.60 0.24
N ASN A 54 12.05 3.28 -0.16
CA ASN A 54 10.82 3.33 0.63
C ASN A 54 10.15 1.95 0.77
N TYR A 55 10.10 1.17 -0.30
CA TYR A 55 9.54 -0.19 -0.26
C TYR A 55 10.39 -1.15 0.56
N LEU A 56 11.71 -0.99 0.56
CA LEU A 56 12.62 -1.77 1.39
C LEU A 56 12.36 -1.43 2.87
N GLY A 57 12.21 -0.14 3.17
CA GLY A 57 11.81 0.31 4.50
C GLY A 57 10.47 -0.28 4.91
N TYR A 58 9.47 -0.25 4.03
CA TYR A 58 8.16 -0.83 4.30
C TYR A 58 8.24 -2.34 4.60
N LEU A 59 9.04 -3.09 3.84
CA LEU A 59 9.30 -4.50 4.12
C LEU A 59 9.92 -4.70 5.52
N VAL A 60 10.98 -3.95 5.84
CA VAL A 60 11.63 -4.00 7.16
C VAL A 60 10.63 -3.67 8.27
N GLY A 61 9.86 -2.59 8.12
CA GLY A 61 8.83 -2.17 9.07
C GLY A 61 7.74 -3.23 9.27
N ALA A 62 7.26 -3.84 8.18
CA ALA A 62 6.27 -4.90 8.24
C ALA A 62 6.83 -6.14 8.96
N LEU A 63 8.08 -6.55 8.70
CA LEU A 63 8.73 -7.66 9.40
C LEU A 63 8.93 -7.36 10.89
N LEU A 64 9.30 -6.14 11.24
CA LEU A 64 9.37 -5.69 12.64
C LEU A 64 8.01 -5.72 13.32
N ALA A 65 6.93 -5.33 12.63
CA ALA A 65 5.58 -5.41 13.18
C ALA A 65 5.15 -6.86 13.44
N LEU A 66 5.50 -7.78 12.54
CA LEU A 66 5.27 -9.21 12.74
C LEU A 66 6.08 -9.77 13.92
N ARG A 67 7.28 -9.24 14.17
CA ARG A 67 8.11 -9.59 15.32
C ARG A 67 7.60 -8.99 16.64
N TRP A 68 6.99 -7.82 16.59
CA TRP A 68 6.44 -7.04 17.71
C TRP A 68 4.91 -6.98 17.64
N HIS A 69 4.27 -8.15 17.73
CA HIS A 69 2.83 -8.30 17.51
C HIS A 69 1.99 -8.26 18.80
N GLN A 70 2.62 -8.33 19.98
CA GLN A 70 1.88 -8.28 21.27
C GLN A 70 1.35 -6.87 21.53
N VAL A 71 0.20 -6.76 22.20
CA VAL A 71 -0.45 -5.46 22.51
C VAL A 71 0.51 -4.54 23.27
N THR A 72 1.26 -5.07 24.23
CA THR A 72 2.25 -4.32 25.01
C THR A 72 3.41 -3.80 24.16
N GLN A 73 3.86 -4.60 23.18
CA GLN A 73 4.91 -4.22 22.24
C GLN A 73 4.39 -3.14 21.27
N ILE A 74 3.20 -3.34 20.70
CA ILE A 74 2.56 -2.38 19.81
C ILE A 74 2.39 -1.02 20.51
N ARG A 75 1.90 -0.99 21.74
CA ARG A 75 1.74 0.26 22.53
C ARG A 75 3.06 1.00 22.74
N ARG A 76 4.19 0.29 22.79
CA ARG A 76 5.53 0.87 22.91
C ARG A 76 6.09 1.32 21.57
N SER A 77 5.95 0.53 20.50
CA SER A 77 6.57 0.81 19.20
C SER A 77 5.79 1.81 18.35
N LEU A 78 4.46 1.80 18.42
CA LEU A 78 3.59 2.66 17.60
C LEU A 78 3.90 4.16 17.72
N PRO A 79 4.06 4.78 18.93
CA PRO A 79 4.42 6.19 19.03
C PRO A 79 5.76 6.51 18.37
N TRP A 80 6.77 5.66 18.55
CA TRP A 80 8.09 5.87 17.95
C TRP A 80 8.07 5.76 16.44
N ALA A 81 7.26 4.85 15.89
CA ALA A 81 7.04 4.79 14.45
C ALA A 81 6.40 6.08 13.93
N LEU A 82 5.37 6.61 14.61
CA LEU A 82 4.72 7.86 14.21
C LEU A 82 5.66 9.07 14.33
N VAL A 83 6.50 9.13 15.36
CA VAL A 83 7.57 10.14 15.47
C VAL A 83 8.55 10.01 14.30
N LEU A 84 8.98 8.79 13.97
CA LEU A 84 9.86 8.54 12.84
C LEU A 84 9.21 9.01 11.52
N HIS A 85 7.92 8.75 11.30
CA HIS A 85 7.19 9.27 10.14
C HIS A 85 7.20 10.80 10.10
N VAL A 86 6.82 11.46 11.20
CA VAL A 86 6.73 12.92 11.25
C VAL A 86 8.10 13.57 11.03
N VAL A 87 9.14 13.10 11.73
CA VAL A 87 10.50 13.62 11.61
C VAL A 87 11.04 13.41 10.21
N THR A 88 10.86 12.22 9.63
CA THR A 88 11.34 11.95 8.25
C THR A 88 10.55 12.76 7.22
N THR A 89 9.24 12.93 7.40
CA THR A 89 8.41 13.72 6.46
C THR A 89 8.77 15.20 6.51
N LEU A 90 9.06 15.75 7.70
CA LEU A 90 9.61 17.10 7.86
C LEU A 90 11.02 17.21 7.27
N ALA A 91 11.92 16.26 7.54
CA ALA A 91 13.27 16.34 7.01
C ALA A 91 13.31 16.27 5.47
N GLN A 92 12.31 15.65 4.82
CA GLN A 92 12.20 15.65 3.35
C GLN A 92 11.98 17.05 2.77
N THR A 93 11.43 18.01 3.54
CA THR A 93 11.29 19.40 3.07
C THR A 93 12.64 20.10 2.91
N GLN A 94 13.71 19.53 3.48
CA GLN A 94 15.07 20.04 3.42
C GLN A 94 16.01 19.16 2.57
N ALA A 95 15.49 18.11 1.95
CA ALA A 95 16.30 17.09 1.28
C ALA A 95 16.46 17.40 -0.21
N GLU A 96 17.59 18.00 -0.57
CA GLU A 96 17.88 18.36 -1.97
C GLU A 96 18.72 17.31 -2.71
N SER A 97 19.33 16.36 -1.99
CA SER A 97 20.14 15.29 -2.59
C SER A 97 19.41 13.96 -2.63
N VAL A 98 19.72 13.16 -3.65
CA VAL A 98 19.15 11.81 -3.84
C VAL A 98 19.46 10.89 -2.67
N ASP A 99 20.66 10.98 -2.10
CA ASP A 99 21.09 10.13 -0.98
C ASP A 99 20.36 10.48 0.32
N ALA A 100 20.20 11.79 0.59
CA ALA A 100 19.43 12.25 1.74
C ALA A 100 17.96 11.83 1.59
N LEU A 101 17.36 12.07 0.42
CA LEU A 101 15.98 11.69 0.15
C LEU A 101 15.78 10.16 0.22
N SER A 102 16.71 9.37 -0.33
CA SER A 102 16.67 7.89 -0.25
C SER A 102 16.72 7.39 1.20
N THR A 103 17.60 7.95 2.02
CA THR A 103 17.72 7.61 3.45
C THR A 103 16.43 7.95 4.20
N LEU A 104 15.90 9.15 3.99
CA LEU A 104 14.64 9.57 4.61
C LEU A 104 13.46 8.72 4.16
N ARG A 105 13.41 8.37 2.88
CA ARG A 105 12.37 7.50 2.29
C ARG A 105 12.45 6.09 2.83
N LEU A 106 13.65 5.54 3.05
CA LEU A 106 13.86 4.26 3.74
C LEU A 106 13.28 4.31 5.17
N LEU A 107 13.68 5.30 5.97
CA LEU A 107 13.23 5.45 7.36
C LEU A 107 11.71 5.69 7.44
N ASN A 108 11.16 6.51 6.54
CA ASN A 108 9.72 6.71 6.41
C ASN A 108 8.99 5.40 6.05
N GLY A 109 9.60 4.61 5.16
CA GLY A 109 9.12 3.27 4.81
C GLY A 109 9.03 2.35 6.03
N ILE A 110 10.05 2.32 6.89
CA ILE A 110 10.07 1.53 8.13
C ILE A 110 8.89 1.92 9.03
N SER A 111 8.69 3.21 9.23
CA SER A 111 7.54 3.71 9.98
C SER A 111 6.22 3.24 9.38
N ASN A 112 6.07 3.39 8.05
CA ASN A 112 4.87 2.98 7.35
C ASN A 112 4.58 1.49 7.51
N GLY A 113 5.56 0.62 7.26
CA GLY A 113 5.40 -0.83 7.45
C GLY A 113 4.97 -1.19 8.86
N LEU A 114 5.55 -0.52 9.87
CA LEU A 114 5.24 -0.77 11.27
C LEU A 114 3.81 -0.35 11.62
N VAL A 115 3.44 0.90 11.34
CA VAL A 115 2.12 1.46 11.67
C VAL A 115 1.01 0.77 10.87
N PHE A 116 1.24 0.48 9.59
CA PHE A 116 0.24 -0.14 8.70
C PHE A 116 -0.15 -1.54 9.14
N VAL A 117 0.74 -2.27 9.80
CA VAL A 117 0.44 -3.59 10.37
C VAL A 117 -0.08 -3.48 11.81
N GLN A 118 0.57 -2.67 12.66
CA GLN A 118 0.28 -2.63 14.09
C GLN A 118 -1.03 -1.92 14.43
N ALA A 119 -1.35 -0.79 13.80
CA ALA A 119 -2.56 -0.03 14.13
C ALA A 119 -3.85 -0.80 13.80
N PRO A 120 -4.01 -1.41 12.61
CA PRO A 120 -5.15 -2.28 12.34
C PRO A 120 -5.21 -3.51 13.23
N SER A 121 -4.06 -4.09 13.59
CA SER A 121 -4.01 -5.25 14.49
C SER A 121 -4.52 -4.91 15.90
N LEU A 122 -4.10 -3.77 16.46
CA LEU A 122 -4.57 -3.30 17.76
C LEU A 122 -6.08 -3.00 17.75
N ILE A 123 -6.56 -2.36 16.68
CA ILE A 123 -7.99 -2.07 16.50
C ILE A 123 -8.79 -3.35 16.33
N LEU A 124 -8.28 -4.33 15.56
CA LEU A 124 -8.94 -5.61 15.36
C LEU A 124 -9.12 -6.37 16.67
N GLU A 125 -8.08 -6.43 17.51
CA GLU A 125 -8.16 -7.04 18.84
C GLU A 125 -9.20 -6.33 19.72
N TRP A 126 -9.19 -5.00 19.74
CA TRP A 126 -10.20 -4.22 20.45
C TRP A 126 -11.63 -4.49 19.93
N LEU A 127 -11.82 -4.56 18.62
CA LEU A 127 -13.11 -4.87 17.99
C LEU A 127 -13.57 -6.29 18.30
N ALA A 128 -12.66 -7.26 18.37
CA ALA A 128 -12.96 -8.65 18.74
C ALA A 128 -13.57 -8.73 20.14
N ARG A 129 -12.96 -8.05 21.11
CA ARG A 129 -13.47 -7.96 22.49
C ARG A 129 -14.85 -7.30 22.58
N HIS A 130 -15.13 -6.38 21.65
CA HIS A 130 -16.41 -5.66 21.59
C HIS A 130 -17.44 -6.30 20.63
N ARG A 131 -17.18 -7.49 20.07
CA ARG A 131 -18.02 -8.20 19.09
C ARG A 131 -18.34 -7.37 17.82
N ARG A 132 -17.37 -6.57 17.36
CA ARG A 132 -17.49 -5.64 16.21
C ARG A 132 -16.45 -5.89 15.12
N VAL A 133 -15.96 -7.13 14.98
CA VAL A 133 -14.91 -7.51 14.00
C VAL A 133 -15.26 -7.14 12.56
N SER A 134 -16.55 -7.16 12.20
CA SER A 134 -17.04 -6.78 10.87
C SER A 134 -16.69 -5.34 10.46
N SER A 135 -16.46 -4.45 11.42
CA SER A 135 -16.09 -3.05 11.17
C SER A 135 -14.59 -2.83 10.93
N SER A 136 -13.75 -3.86 11.11
CA SER A 136 -12.28 -3.74 11.03
C SER A 136 -11.79 -3.22 9.67
N GLY A 137 -12.51 -3.52 8.58
CA GLY A 137 -12.16 -3.04 7.24
C GLY A 137 -12.26 -1.52 7.07
N LEU A 138 -13.03 -0.82 7.91
CA LEU A 138 -13.29 0.63 7.76
C LEU A 138 -12.03 1.48 7.99
N VAL A 139 -11.03 0.97 8.72
CA VAL A 139 -9.76 1.69 8.91
C VAL A 139 -9.03 1.91 7.59
N TYR A 140 -9.17 1.01 6.61
CA TYR A 140 -8.50 1.11 5.31
C TYR A 140 -9.10 2.21 4.40
N LEU A 141 -10.25 2.79 4.76
CA LEU A 141 -10.74 4.01 4.11
C LEU A 141 -9.73 5.17 4.26
N GLY A 142 -8.93 5.16 5.32
CA GLY A 142 -7.83 6.10 5.50
C GLY A 142 -6.82 6.09 4.36
N VAL A 143 -6.50 4.90 3.82
CA VAL A 143 -5.63 4.76 2.64
C VAL A 143 -6.27 5.45 1.44
N CYS A 144 -7.55 5.17 1.18
CA CYS A 144 -8.28 5.73 0.04
C CYS A 144 -8.36 7.26 0.11
N VAL A 145 -8.71 7.81 1.28
CA VAL A 145 -8.74 9.26 1.52
C VAL A 145 -7.34 9.84 1.39
N GLY A 146 -6.30 9.15 1.87
CA GLY A 146 -4.91 9.58 1.73
C GLY A 146 -4.45 9.70 0.29
N LEU A 147 -4.85 8.77 -0.60
CA LEU A 147 -4.58 8.86 -2.03
C LEU A 147 -5.22 10.12 -2.64
N ILE A 148 -6.51 10.35 -2.36
CA ILE A 148 -7.25 11.52 -2.86
C ILE A 148 -6.62 12.81 -2.36
N LEU A 149 -6.37 12.88 -1.06
CA LEU A 149 -5.78 14.04 -0.40
C LEU A 149 -4.38 14.33 -0.92
N SER A 150 -3.54 13.31 -1.12
CA SER A 150 -2.22 13.47 -1.72
C SER A 150 -2.28 14.08 -3.13
N SER A 151 -3.28 13.68 -3.93
CA SER A 151 -3.48 14.27 -5.26
C SER A 151 -3.84 15.75 -5.19
N PHE A 152 -4.77 16.12 -4.31
CA PHE A 152 -5.16 17.52 -4.13
C PHE A 152 -4.01 18.36 -3.58
N MET A 153 -3.24 17.84 -2.63
CA MET A 153 -2.12 18.57 -2.04
C MET A 153 -1.05 18.91 -3.07
N VAL A 154 -0.74 17.97 -3.97
CA VAL A 154 0.22 18.22 -5.05
C VAL A 154 -0.34 19.18 -6.10
N SER A 155 -1.59 18.98 -6.52
CA SER A 155 -2.24 19.86 -7.49
C SER A 155 -2.40 21.30 -6.99
N LEU A 156 -2.80 21.50 -5.73
CA LEU A 156 -3.01 22.83 -5.14
C LEU A 156 -1.69 23.56 -4.80
N SER A 157 -0.62 22.81 -4.54
CA SER A 157 0.70 23.41 -4.31
C SER A 157 1.49 23.66 -5.59
N ASN A 158 0.95 23.22 -6.74
CA ASN A 158 1.56 23.45 -8.02
C ASN A 158 1.64 24.95 -8.34
N GLY A 159 2.76 25.40 -8.90
CA GLY A 159 3.04 26.81 -9.17
C GLY A 159 3.42 27.67 -7.95
N VAL A 160 3.33 27.13 -6.73
CA VAL A 160 3.72 27.84 -5.49
C VAL A 160 4.96 27.22 -4.85
N LEU A 161 5.05 25.89 -4.83
CA LEU A 161 6.16 25.16 -4.23
C LEU A 161 7.05 24.53 -5.31
N GLN A 162 8.36 24.46 -5.04
CA GLN A 162 9.37 23.87 -5.92
C GLN A 162 10.37 23.03 -5.10
N GLY A 163 10.99 22.05 -5.74
CA GLY A 163 12.01 21.19 -5.14
C GLY A 163 11.54 20.51 -3.85
N ALA A 164 12.35 20.60 -2.80
CA ALA A 164 12.08 19.96 -1.52
C ALA A 164 10.83 20.56 -0.81
N ASP A 165 10.48 21.82 -1.08
CA ASP A 165 9.33 22.47 -0.43
C ASP A 165 7.99 21.77 -0.73
N ARG A 166 7.91 21.00 -1.83
CA ARG A 166 6.70 20.26 -2.20
C ARG A 166 6.26 19.23 -1.15
N TRP A 167 7.13 18.86 -0.20
CA TRP A 167 6.80 17.98 0.92
C TRP A 167 6.08 18.67 2.09
N TRP A 168 6.10 20.02 2.16
CA TRP A 168 5.53 20.77 3.29
C TRP A 168 4.06 20.46 3.58
N PRO A 169 3.14 20.40 2.59
CA PRO A 169 1.75 20.09 2.87
C PRO A 169 1.61 18.73 3.60
N ALA A 170 2.34 17.71 3.15
CA ALA A 170 2.29 16.36 3.72
C ALA A 170 2.86 16.34 5.14
N ALA A 171 3.95 17.08 5.38
CA ALA A 171 4.57 17.20 6.69
C ALA A 171 3.65 17.90 7.70
N LEU A 172 3.11 19.06 7.35
CA LEU A 172 2.25 19.86 8.22
C LEU A 172 0.97 19.11 8.60
N LEU A 173 0.36 18.40 7.65
CA LEU A 173 -0.86 17.63 7.92
C LEU A 173 -0.59 16.35 8.70
N SER A 174 0.59 15.74 8.54
CA SER A 174 0.96 14.52 9.27
C SER A 174 1.03 14.74 10.79
N ILE A 175 1.48 15.91 11.25
CA ILE A 175 1.68 16.21 12.68
C ILE A 175 0.37 16.07 13.50
N PRO A 176 -0.69 16.86 13.25
CA PRO A 176 -1.90 16.82 14.06
C PRO A 176 -2.63 15.48 13.93
N LEU A 177 -2.65 14.87 12.73
CA LEU A 177 -3.33 13.60 12.49
C LEU A 177 -2.62 12.42 13.17
N ALA A 178 -1.28 12.37 13.12
CA ALA A 178 -0.49 11.36 13.81
C ALA A 178 -0.69 11.46 15.33
N TRP A 179 -0.60 12.69 15.87
CA TRP A 179 -0.80 12.95 17.29
C TRP A 179 -2.20 12.54 17.76
N TRP A 180 -3.24 13.00 17.07
CA TRP A 180 -4.61 12.68 17.42
C TRP A 180 -4.89 11.17 17.32
N GLY A 181 -4.53 10.55 16.19
CA GLY A 181 -4.72 9.11 15.98
C GLY A 181 -4.01 8.27 17.04
N TRP A 182 -2.76 8.62 17.39
CA TRP A 182 -2.03 7.95 18.46
C TRP A 182 -2.72 8.07 19.81
N ARG A 183 -3.13 9.29 20.22
CA ARG A 183 -3.80 9.49 21.51
C ARG A 183 -5.08 8.67 21.63
N GLN A 184 -5.86 8.56 20.56
CA GLN A 184 -7.05 7.73 20.54
C GLN A 184 -6.73 6.23 20.71
N LEU A 185 -5.68 5.73 20.05
CA LEU A 185 -5.27 4.33 20.17
C LEU A 185 -4.59 4.01 21.52
N ALA A 186 -3.85 4.95 22.10
CA ALA A 186 -3.19 4.82 23.40
C ALA A 186 -4.22 4.68 24.54
N ASN A 187 -5.37 5.35 24.40
CA ASN A 187 -6.47 5.34 25.36
C ASN A 187 -7.44 4.15 25.20
N LEU A 188 -7.16 3.21 24.29
CA LEU A 188 -7.99 2.01 24.16
C LEU A 188 -7.94 1.21 25.47
N ASP A 189 -9.09 0.75 25.93
CA ASP A 189 -9.17 -0.15 27.07
C ASP A 189 -8.78 -1.56 26.62
N MET A 190 -7.51 -1.90 26.83
CA MET A 190 -6.94 -3.21 26.50
C MET A 190 -6.10 -3.67 27.69
N PRO A 191 -6.53 -4.69 28.45
CA PRO A 191 -5.65 -5.36 29.38
C PRO A 191 -4.41 -5.91 28.64
N PRO A 192 -3.25 -5.99 29.31
CA PRO A 192 -2.07 -6.67 28.79
C PRO A 192 -2.44 -8.06 28.28
N ASP A 193 -1.74 -8.54 27.24
CA ASP A 193 -1.93 -9.91 26.77
C ASP A 193 -1.74 -10.88 27.95
N GLU A 194 -2.72 -11.77 28.14
CA GLU A 194 -2.54 -12.88 29.08
C GLU A 194 -1.38 -13.75 28.59
N PRO A 195 -0.52 -14.27 29.50
CA PRO A 195 0.53 -15.18 29.12
C PRO A 195 -0.10 -16.34 28.33
N PRO A 196 0.52 -16.76 27.21
CA PRO A 196 -0.05 -17.78 26.36
C PRO A 196 -0.35 -19.02 27.20
N THR A 197 -1.60 -19.44 27.24
CA THR A 197 -1.96 -20.74 27.84
C THR A 197 -1.20 -21.80 27.04
N GLU A 198 -0.37 -22.61 27.71
CA GLU A 198 0.55 -23.60 27.13
C GLU A 198 -0.12 -24.68 26.25
N THR A 199 -1.42 -24.61 26.04
CA THR A 199 -2.24 -25.64 25.37
C THR A 199 -2.39 -25.46 23.86
N THR A 200 -1.83 -24.41 23.25
CA THR A 200 -1.82 -24.29 21.78
C THR A 200 -0.55 -24.93 21.21
N GLN A 201 -0.65 -26.17 20.75
CA GLN A 201 0.40 -26.78 19.95
C GLN A 201 0.78 -25.83 18.80
N PRO A 202 2.09 -25.61 18.55
CA PRO A 202 2.50 -24.78 17.43
C PRO A 202 1.92 -25.37 16.14
N PRO A 203 1.28 -24.58 15.27
CA PRO A 203 0.69 -25.10 14.05
C PRO A 203 1.76 -25.89 13.27
N SER A 204 1.51 -27.18 13.07
CA SER A 204 2.51 -28.16 12.63
C SER A 204 2.49 -28.46 11.13
N GLY A 205 1.66 -27.75 10.35
CA GLY A 205 1.61 -27.92 8.89
C GLY A 205 2.55 -26.98 8.15
N ARG A 206 3.01 -27.39 6.97
CA ARG A 206 3.78 -26.54 6.06
C ARG A 206 2.92 -25.37 5.57
N LEU A 207 3.46 -24.15 5.58
CA LEU A 207 2.79 -22.96 5.03
C LEU A 207 2.66 -23.03 3.50
N LEU A 208 3.67 -23.62 2.85
CA LEU A 208 3.72 -23.87 1.42
C LEU A 208 3.43 -25.35 1.17
N ASP A 209 2.28 -25.64 0.58
CA ASP A 209 1.90 -26.95 0.10
C ASP A 209 1.34 -26.86 -1.33
N ARG A 210 0.83 -27.97 -1.87
CA ARG A 210 0.30 -28.00 -3.24
C ARG A 210 -0.90 -27.07 -3.44
N ALA A 211 -1.66 -26.75 -2.38
CA ALA A 211 -2.84 -25.90 -2.44
C ALA A 211 -2.50 -24.42 -2.26
N SER A 212 -1.57 -24.08 -1.37
CA SER A 212 -1.20 -22.69 -1.06
C SER A 212 -0.09 -22.13 -1.93
N THR A 213 0.84 -22.95 -2.43
CA THR A 213 1.96 -22.48 -3.26
C THR A 213 1.49 -21.70 -4.50
N PRO A 214 0.48 -22.17 -5.26
CA PRO A 214 -0.05 -21.39 -6.38
C PRO A 214 -0.61 -20.03 -5.96
N LEU A 215 -1.24 -19.95 -4.79
CA LEU A 215 -1.76 -18.68 -4.26
C LEU A 215 -0.62 -17.72 -3.90
N PHE A 216 0.43 -18.21 -3.25
CA PHE A 216 1.62 -17.42 -2.93
C PHE A 216 2.29 -16.89 -4.20
N LEU A 217 2.54 -17.76 -5.19
CA LEU A 217 3.16 -17.35 -6.45
C LEU A 217 2.27 -16.40 -7.25
N SER A 218 0.95 -16.58 -7.19
CA SER A 218 0.01 -15.61 -7.78
C SER A 218 0.20 -14.24 -7.14
N TYR A 219 0.20 -14.19 -5.81
CA TYR A 219 0.26 -12.96 -5.03
C TYR A 219 1.61 -12.25 -5.15
N ALA A 220 2.69 -12.98 -5.38
CA ALA A 220 3.98 -12.40 -5.77
C ALA A 220 3.87 -11.64 -7.09
N GLY A 221 3.18 -12.21 -8.08
CA GLY A 221 2.86 -11.54 -9.34
C GLY A 221 2.00 -10.29 -9.15
N ALA A 222 0.99 -10.35 -8.28
CA ALA A 222 0.18 -9.17 -7.94
C ALA A 222 1.03 -8.05 -7.34
N GLY A 223 1.87 -8.37 -6.34
CA GLY A 223 2.70 -7.40 -5.63
C GLY A 223 3.68 -6.66 -6.55
N MET A 224 4.34 -7.36 -7.46
CA MET A 224 5.21 -6.72 -8.46
C MET A 224 4.43 -6.03 -9.58
N GLY A 225 3.28 -6.57 -9.98
CA GLY A 225 2.51 -6.09 -11.12
C GLY A 225 1.86 -4.72 -10.92
N TYR A 226 1.12 -4.58 -9.82
CA TYR A 226 0.34 -3.37 -9.55
C TYR A 226 1.22 -2.15 -9.23
N ILE A 227 2.43 -2.39 -8.71
CA ILE A 227 3.23 -1.33 -8.10
C ILE A 227 3.77 -0.34 -9.13
N LEU A 228 4.01 -0.78 -10.37
CA LEU A 228 4.52 0.08 -11.44
C LEU A 228 3.52 1.21 -11.76
N PRO A 229 2.25 0.94 -12.12
CA PRO A 229 1.24 1.99 -12.23
C PRO A 229 1.09 2.82 -10.96
N MET A 230 1.08 2.17 -9.79
CA MET A 230 0.89 2.87 -8.52
C MET A 230 2.06 3.77 -8.09
N THR A 231 3.19 3.69 -8.78
CA THR A 231 4.39 4.51 -8.52
C THR A 231 4.64 5.51 -9.65
N PHE A 232 4.42 5.09 -10.90
CA PHE A 232 4.92 5.80 -12.07
C PHE A 232 3.83 6.27 -13.03
N LEU A 233 2.54 5.94 -12.82
CA LEU A 233 1.50 6.31 -13.78
C LEU A 233 1.44 7.83 -14.05
N PRO A 234 1.53 8.74 -13.06
CA PRO A 234 1.60 10.18 -13.34
C PRO A 234 2.85 10.58 -14.13
N MET A 235 3.98 9.91 -13.90
CA MET A 235 5.21 10.16 -14.65
C MET A 235 5.09 9.69 -16.09
N VAL A 236 4.48 8.52 -16.34
CA VAL A 236 4.19 8.04 -17.69
C VAL A 236 3.20 8.97 -18.38
N ALA A 237 2.16 9.44 -17.68
CA ALA A 237 1.22 10.42 -18.23
C ALA A 237 1.94 11.70 -18.67
N ARG A 238 2.85 12.23 -17.84
CA ARG A 238 3.68 13.40 -18.17
C ARG A 238 4.58 13.18 -19.39
N LEU A 239 5.07 11.97 -19.61
CA LEU A 239 5.97 11.64 -20.72
C LEU A 239 5.25 11.31 -22.04
N GLN A 240 3.98 10.91 -22.00
CA GLN A 240 3.26 10.35 -23.16
C GLN A 240 2.03 11.13 -23.60
N VAL A 241 1.49 11.99 -22.74
CA VAL A 241 0.31 12.79 -23.03
C VAL A 241 0.74 14.22 -23.36
N GLU A 242 0.05 14.86 -24.28
CA GLU A 242 0.34 16.24 -24.66
C GLU A 242 0.24 17.19 -23.46
N PRO A 243 1.15 18.19 -23.36
CA PRO A 243 1.07 19.21 -22.33
C PRO A 243 -0.29 19.94 -22.37
N GLY A 244 -0.94 20.08 -21.21
CA GLY A 244 -2.25 20.73 -21.07
C GLY A 244 -3.45 19.78 -21.04
N ASP A 245 -3.27 18.49 -21.29
CA ASP A 245 -4.31 17.49 -21.02
C ASP A 245 -4.54 17.36 -19.51
N LEU A 246 -5.81 17.33 -19.10
CA LEU A 246 -6.24 17.18 -17.71
C LEU A 246 -5.64 15.94 -17.04
N LEU A 247 -5.37 14.86 -17.77
CA LEU A 247 -4.84 13.61 -17.22
C LEU A 247 -3.37 13.69 -16.80
N VAL A 248 -2.61 14.65 -17.33
CA VAL A 248 -1.22 14.88 -16.88
C VAL A 248 -1.18 15.20 -15.40
N GLU A 249 -2.12 16.03 -14.93
CA GLU A 249 -2.20 16.46 -13.52
C GLU A 249 -3.16 15.61 -12.70
N SER A 250 -4.20 15.04 -13.32
CA SER A 250 -5.29 14.34 -12.60
C SER A 250 -5.23 12.81 -12.64
N SER A 251 -4.29 12.19 -13.36
CA SER A 251 -4.18 10.72 -13.45
C SER A 251 -4.15 10.04 -12.08
N TRP A 252 -3.46 10.62 -11.10
CA TRP A 252 -3.45 10.11 -9.74
C TRP A 252 -4.78 10.27 -9.00
N LEU A 253 -5.50 11.37 -9.23
CA LEU A 253 -6.85 11.56 -8.68
C LEU A 253 -7.81 10.50 -9.22
N VAL A 254 -7.71 10.16 -10.50
CA VAL A 254 -8.52 9.08 -11.11
C VAL A 254 -8.22 7.75 -10.42
N VAL A 255 -6.94 7.39 -10.23
CA VAL A 255 -6.55 6.19 -9.46
C VAL A 255 -7.17 6.22 -8.06
N ALA A 256 -7.06 7.36 -7.38
CA ALA A 256 -7.52 7.54 -6.01
C ALA A 256 -9.04 7.36 -5.88
N VAL A 257 -9.81 7.97 -6.79
CA VAL A 257 -11.27 7.85 -6.84
C VAL A 257 -11.70 6.43 -7.20
N ALA A 258 -11.04 5.80 -8.17
CA ALA A 258 -11.30 4.41 -8.55
C ALA A 258 -11.00 3.42 -7.40
N THR A 259 -10.03 3.74 -6.55
CA THR A 259 -9.64 2.92 -5.39
C THR A 259 -10.72 2.88 -4.31
N LEU A 260 -11.48 3.96 -4.12
CA LEU A 260 -12.47 4.10 -3.04
C LEU A 260 -13.54 2.98 -3.02
N PRO A 261 -14.22 2.65 -4.14
CA PRO A 261 -15.19 1.56 -4.16
C PRO A 261 -14.54 0.17 -4.21
N SER A 262 -13.23 0.05 -4.44
CA SER A 262 -12.54 -1.21 -4.72
C SER A 262 -12.76 -2.27 -3.62
N PRO A 263 -12.49 -2.01 -2.32
CA PRO A 263 -12.68 -3.04 -1.30
C PRO A 263 -14.11 -3.56 -1.21
N TRP A 264 -15.10 -2.66 -1.34
CA TRP A 264 -16.52 -3.02 -1.32
C TRP A 264 -16.90 -3.85 -2.55
N LEU A 265 -16.50 -3.40 -3.74
CA LEU A 265 -16.79 -4.04 -5.02
C LEU A 265 -16.26 -5.48 -5.03
N TRP A 266 -14.98 -5.66 -4.72
CA TRP A 266 -14.36 -6.99 -4.74
C TRP A 266 -14.83 -7.88 -3.60
N ASN A 267 -15.18 -7.30 -2.44
CA ASN A 267 -15.84 -8.07 -1.39
C ASN A 267 -17.18 -8.64 -1.85
N ARG A 268 -18.01 -7.82 -2.51
CA ARG A 268 -19.30 -8.23 -3.06
C ARG A 268 -19.15 -9.25 -4.18
N LEU A 269 -18.21 -9.04 -5.11
CA LEU A 269 -17.92 -10.00 -6.19
C LEU A 269 -17.43 -11.35 -5.64
N GLY A 270 -16.58 -11.34 -4.60
CA GLY A 270 -16.15 -12.56 -3.91
C GLY A 270 -17.32 -13.31 -3.25
N ALA A 271 -18.30 -12.59 -2.69
CA ALA A 271 -19.50 -13.20 -2.11
C ALA A 271 -20.47 -13.75 -3.17
N LEU A 272 -20.56 -13.12 -4.34
CA LEU A 272 -21.47 -13.54 -5.43
C LEU A 272 -20.91 -14.68 -6.28
N PHE A 273 -19.63 -14.64 -6.63
CA PHE A 273 -19.00 -15.54 -7.59
C PHE A 273 -17.97 -16.49 -6.96
N GLY A 274 -17.68 -16.32 -5.66
CA GLY A 274 -16.59 -16.98 -4.95
C GLY A 274 -15.26 -16.23 -5.08
N ASP A 275 -14.46 -16.25 -4.00
CA ASP A 275 -13.19 -15.51 -3.93
C ASP A 275 -12.20 -15.90 -5.04
N THR A 276 -12.16 -17.18 -5.43
CA THR A 276 -11.25 -17.67 -6.47
C THR A 276 -11.56 -17.05 -7.84
N LEU A 277 -12.83 -16.98 -8.25
CA LEU A 277 -13.20 -16.39 -9.53
C LEU A 277 -13.06 -14.87 -9.49
N ALA A 278 -13.49 -14.22 -8.41
CA ALA A 278 -13.31 -12.80 -8.21
C ALA A 278 -11.82 -12.40 -8.29
N LEU A 279 -10.92 -13.19 -7.67
CA LEU A 279 -9.49 -12.92 -7.71
C LEU A 279 -8.91 -13.07 -9.13
N ARG A 280 -9.34 -14.08 -9.90
CA ARG A 280 -8.96 -14.23 -11.32
C ARG A 280 -9.38 -13.03 -12.16
N LEU A 281 -10.62 -12.58 -11.99
CA LEU A 281 -11.13 -11.38 -12.66
C LEU A 281 -10.30 -10.15 -12.27
N SER A 282 -9.90 -10.03 -11.01
CA SER A 282 -9.04 -8.92 -10.56
C SER A 282 -7.67 -8.91 -11.24
N TYR A 283 -7.03 -10.07 -11.45
CA TYR A 283 -5.79 -10.16 -12.23
C TYR A 283 -5.99 -9.76 -13.69
N VAL A 284 -7.05 -10.26 -14.33
CA VAL A 284 -7.38 -9.90 -15.72
C VAL A 284 -7.61 -8.39 -15.86
N THR A 285 -8.37 -7.80 -14.95
CA THR A 285 -8.66 -6.36 -14.96
C THR A 285 -7.39 -5.52 -14.76
N GLN A 286 -6.50 -5.90 -13.82
CA GLN A 286 -5.21 -5.23 -13.66
C GLN A 286 -4.32 -5.36 -14.88
N LEU A 287 -4.22 -6.57 -15.44
CA LEU A 287 -3.42 -6.82 -16.64
C LEU A 287 -3.94 -6.00 -17.81
N ALA A 288 -5.26 -5.95 -18.02
CA ALA A 288 -5.88 -5.10 -19.03
C ALA A 288 -5.58 -3.61 -18.80
N GLY A 289 -5.59 -3.15 -17.54
CA GLY A 289 -5.19 -1.78 -17.19
C GLY A 289 -3.74 -1.47 -17.56
N VAL A 290 -2.79 -2.33 -17.18
CA VAL A 290 -1.37 -2.13 -17.52
C VAL A 290 -1.14 -2.21 -19.03
N LEU A 291 -1.78 -3.17 -19.71
CA LEU A 291 -1.70 -3.29 -21.17
C LEU A 291 -2.34 -2.09 -21.87
N ALA A 292 -3.38 -1.49 -21.31
CA ALA A 292 -3.97 -0.26 -21.86
C ALA A 292 -2.95 0.89 -21.85
N ALA A 293 -2.19 1.09 -20.76
CA ALA A 293 -1.11 2.07 -20.73
C ALA A 293 0.04 1.74 -21.69
N LEU A 294 0.27 0.47 -22.00
CA LEU A 294 1.34 0.03 -22.90
C LEU A 294 0.97 0.14 -24.39
N LEU A 295 -0.28 -0.18 -24.74
CA LEU A 295 -0.69 -0.46 -26.11
C LEU A 295 -1.63 0.61 -26.70
N LEU A 296 -2.34 1.36 -25.86
CA LEU A 296 -3.25 2.42 -26.32
C LEU A 296 -2.56 3.79 -26.27
N PRO A 297 -2.84 4.67 -27.23
CA PRO A 297 -2.20 5.97 -27.31
C PRO A 297 -2.69 6.94 -26.24
N GLY A 298 -1.76 7.75 -25.73
CA GLY A 298 -2.01 8.99 -24.99
C GLY A 298 -2.93 8.84 -23.77
N ALA A 299 -3.85 9.80 -23.63
CA ALA A 299 -4.80 9.94 -22.53
C ALA A 299 -5.61 8.68 -22.22
N TRP A 300 -6.10 7.97 -23.25
CA TRP A 300 -6.99 6.82 -23.07
C TRP A 300 -6.31 5.65 -22.38
N GLY A 301 -5.05 5.35 -22.73
CA GLY A 301 -4.27 4.30 -22.09
C GLY A 301 -4.05 4.59 -20.60
N ILE A 302 -3.72 5.85 -20.27
CA ILE A 302 -3.53 6.32 -18.89
C ILE A 302 -4.83 6.24 -18.09
N LEU A 303 -5.95 6.73 -18.65
CA LEU A 303 -7.25 6.71 -17.99
C LEU A 303 -7.71 5.28 -17.67
N LEU A 304 -7.61 4.38 -18.65
CA LEU A 304 -7.98 2.98 -18.47
C LEU A 304 -7.08 2.30 -17.44
N CYS A 305 -5.76 2.53 -17.50
CA CYS A 305 -4.85 2.02 -16.47
C CYS A 305 -5.22 2.54 -15.07
N ALA A 306 -5.50 3.84 -14.94
CA ALA A 306 -5.86 4.46 -13.67
C ALA A 306 -7.11 3.84 -13.05
N VAL A 307 -8.17 3.70 -13.85
CA VAL A 307 -9.45 3.14 -13.40
C VAL A 307 -9.33 1.65 -13.10
N LEU A 308 -8.74 0.87 -13.99
CA LEU A 308 -8.70 -0.58 -13.88
C LEU A 308 -7.73 -1.05 -12.78
N VAL A 309 -6.54 -0.45 -12.67
CA VAL A 309 -5.56 -0.81 -11.62
C VAL A 309 -5.97 -0.21 -10.27
N GLY A 310 -6.39 1.07 -10.23
CA GLY A 310 -6.89 1.70 -9.01
C GLY A 310 -8.11 0.96 -8.45
N GLY A 311 -9.03 0.56 -9.33
CA GLY A 311 -10.24 -0.17 -8.98
C GLY A 311 -10.03 -1.60 -8.47
N THR A 312 -8.82 -2.17 -8.52
CA THR A 312 -8.58 -3.61 -8.29
C THR A 312 -7.55 -3.94 -7.23
N PHE A 313 -6.49 -3.13 -7.04
CA PHE A 313 -5.34 -3.57 -6.26
C PHE A 313 -5.69 -3.89 -4.79
N LEU A 314 -6.49 -3.05 -4.11
CA LEU A 314 -6.95 -3.32 -2.74
C LEU A 314 -7.87 -4.53 -2.68
N GLY A 315 -8.74 -4.70 -3.69
CA GLY A 315 -9.59 -5.88 -3.83
C GLY A 315 -8.79 -7.17 -3.94
N THR A 316 -7.68 -7.15 -4.69
CA THR A 316 -6.75 -8.28 -4.85
C THR A 316 -6.13 -8.69 -3.52
N VAL A 317 -5.64 -7.72 -2.74
CA VAL A 317 -5.11 -7.94 -1.39
C VAL A 317 -6.17 -8.57 -0.48
N LEU A 318 -7.37 -8.00 -0.47
CA LEU A 318 -8.49 -8.45 0.36
C LEU A 318 -8.93 -9.90 0.03
N LEU A 319 -9.14 -10.19 -1.26
CA LEU A 319 -9.55 -11.51 -1.74
C LEU A 319 -8.47 -12.56 -1.49
N THR A 320 -7.20 -12.23 -1.74
CA THR A 320 -6.08 -13.14 -1.50
C THR A 320 -5.98 -13.51 -0.02
N GLN A 321 -6.06 -12.51 0.87
CA GLN A 321 -6.01 -12.74 2.31
C GLN A 321 -7.18 -13.63 2.80
N ARG A 322 -8.37 -13.45 2.24
CA ARG A 322 -9.55 -14.26 2.58
C ARG A 322 -9.40 -15.69 2.08
N LEU A 323 -9.02 -15.87 0.81
CA LEU A 323 -8.79 -17.17 0.21
C LEU A 323 -7.67 -17.94 0.92
N ALA A 324 -6.60 -17.26 1.30
CA ALA A 324 -5.50 -17.85 2.06
C ALA A 324 -5.98 -18.39 3.42
N ARG A 325 -6.70 -17.58 4.20
CA ARG A 325 -7.29 -18.02 5.48
C ARG A 325 -8.27 -19.16 5.31
N ALA A 326 -8.99 -19.20 4.19
CA ALA A 326 -9.83 -20.33 3.85
C ALA A 326 -8.96 -21.59 3.64
N LEU A 327 -7.92 -21.55 2.81
CA LEU A 327 -7.06 -22.73 2.55
C LEU A 327 -6.44 -23.34 3.82
N HIS A 328 -6.02 -22.52 4.79
CA HIS A 328 -5.47 -23.01 6.06
C HIS A 328 -6.10 -22.32 7.28
N PRO A 329 -7.30 -22.76 7.74
CA PRO A 329 -8.00 -22.12 8.85
C PRO A 329 -7.19 -22.13 10.15
N HIS A 330 -6.45 -23.21 10.40
CA HIS A 330 -5.64 -23.40 11.61
C HIS A 330 -4.31 -22.62 11.61
N GLN A 331 -3.92 -22.02 10.48
CA GLN A 331 -2.66 -21.27 10.34
C GLN A 331 -2.87 -19.83 9.87
N GLY A 332 -4.10 -19.32 9.93
CA GLY A 332 -4.49 -18.01 9.38
C GLY A 332 -3.53 -16.86 9.70
N PRO A 333 -3.14 -16.64 10.98
CA PRO A 333 -2.20 -15.56 11.35
C PRO A 333 -0.82 -15.71 10.70
N ARG A 334 -0.23 -16.92 10.72
CA ARG A 334 1.07 -17.20 10.11
C ARG A 334 1.04 -17.01 8.59
N LEU A 335 -0.04 -17.46 7.95
CA LEU A 335 -0.23 -17.33 6.51
C LEU A 335 -0.39 -15.86 6.09
N SER A 336 -1.19 -15.10 6.83
CA SER A 336 -1.38 -13.66 6.62
C SER A 336 -0.05 -12.90 6.74
N ALA A 337 0.76 -13.24 7.74
CA ALA A 337 2.09 -12.68 7.95
C ALA A 337 3.04 -12.98 6.76
N ALA A 338 3.07 -14.23 6.31
CA ALA A 338 3.89 -14.65 5.18
C ALA A 338 3.47 -13.95 3.87
N LEU A 339 2.16 -13.77 3.65
CA LEU A 339 1.64 -13.03 2.49
C LEU A 339 2.01 -11.54 2.56
N ILE A 340 1.93 -10.90 3.72
CA ILE A 340 2.36 -9.51 3.90
C ILE A 340 3.85 -9.36 3.55
N ALA A 341 4.70 -10.27 4.04
CA ALA A 341 6.13 -10.26 3.75
C ALA A 341 6.40 -10.47 2.25
N LEU A 342 5.73 -11.45 1.63
CA LEU A 342 5.88 -11.75 0.20
C LEU A 342 5.45 -10.57 -0.67
N TYR A 343 4.31 -9.95 -0.36
CA TYR A 343 3.83 -8.78 -1.10
C TYR A 343 4.77 -7.60 -0.97
N SER A 344 5.30 -7.37 0.23
CA SER A 344 6.27 -6.31 0.50
C SER A 344 7.60 -6.52 -0.24
N LEU A 345 8.04 -7.77 -0.36
CA LEU A 345 9.25 -8.13 -1.12
C LEU A 345 9.04 -7.98 -2.63
N THR A 346 7.89 -8.40 -3.14
CA THR A 346 7.61 -8.42 -4.59
C THR A 346 7.26 -7.04 -5.13
N GLN A 347 6.56 -6.20 -4.36
CA GLN A 347 6.36 -4.79 -4.71
C GLN A 347 7.68 -4.01 -4.76
N LEU A 348 8.67 -4.36 -3.92
CA LEU A 348 10.01 -3.75 -3.93
C LEU A 348 10.73 -4.01 -5.26
N ALA A 349 10.56 -5.21 -5.83
CA ALA A 349 11.21 -5.59 -7.07
C ALA A 349 10.79 -4.71 -8.26
N GLY A 350 9.57 -4.16 -8.26
CA GLY A 350 9.05 -3.36 -9.37
C GLY A 350 9.90 -2.11 -9.68
N PRO A 351 10.00 -1.13 -8.75
CA PRO A 351 10.82 0.06 -8.94
C PRO A 351 12.32 -0.26 -9.05
N TRP A 352 12.81 -1.29 -8.34
CA TRP A 352 14.20 -1.70 -8.43
C TRP A 352 14.57 -2.14 -9.85
N LEU A 353 13.79 -3.06 -10.41
CA LEU A 353 13.98 -3.53 -11.78
C LEU A 353 13.71 -2.42 -12.81
N THR A 354 12.81 -1.49 -12.52
CA THR A 354 12.62 -0.27 -13.33
C THR A 354 13.88 0.59 -13.35
N GLY A 355 14.53 0.80 -12.21
CA GLY A 355 15.79 1.54 -12.13
C GLY A 355 16.93 0.87 -12.87
N VAL A 356 17.04 -0.46 -12.79
CA VAL A 356 17.99 -1.26 -13.58
C VAL A 356 17.70 -1.13 -15.07
N TRP A 357 16.43 -1.25 -15.47
CA TRP A 357 15.99 -1.14 -16.87
C TRP A 357 16.33 0.23 -17.47
N LEU A 358 16.05 1.31 -16.74
CA LEU A 358 16.42 2.67 -17.14
C LEU A 358 17.94 2.85 -17.27
N GLY A 359 18.71 2.23 -16.37
CA GLY A 359 20.17 2.25 -16.42
C GLY A 359 20.76 1.52 -17.63
N MET A 360 20.04 0.56 -18.21
CA MET A 360 20.41 -0.13 -19.45
C MET A 360 19.95 0.62 -20.72
N GLY A 361 19.40 1.83 -20.59
CA GLY A 361 18.88 2.63 -21.71
C GLY A 361 17.41 2.34 -22.06
N GLY A 362 16.71 1.56 -21.24
CA GLY A 362 15.28 1.35 -21.38
C GLY A 362 14.46 2.61 -21.06
N SER A 363 13.21 2.66 -21.50
CA SER A 363 12.28 3.75 -21.18
C SER A 363 11.37 3.41 -19.99
N LEU A 364 10.85 4.42 -19.30
CA LEU A 364 9.89 4.19 -18.20
C LEU A 364 8.61 3.50 -18.70
N HIS A 365 8.14 3.85 -19.90
CA HIS A 365 7.00 3.19 -20.52
C HIS A 365 7.25 1.70 -20.77
N SER A 366 8.40 1.35 -21.37
CA SER A 366 8.73 -0.06 -21.62
C SER A 366 8.93 -0.86 -20.33
N ALA A 367 9.32 -0.22 -19.21
CA ALA A 367 9.40 -0.88 -17.91
C ALA A 367 8.05 -1.46 -17.44
N PHE A 368 6.90 -0.93 -17.90
CA PHE A 368 5.58 -1.46 -17.56
C PHE A 368 5.34 -2.88 -18.09
N TRP A 369 6.14 -3.35 -19.06
CA TRP A 369 6.14 -4.76 -19.46
C TRP A 369 6.55 -5.70 -18.32
N LEU A 370 7.41 -5.26 -17.40
CA LEU A 370 7.75 -6.03 -16.19
C LEU A 370 6.50 -6.24 -15.32
N GLY A 371 5.67 -5.20 -15.18
CA GLY A 371 4.41 -5.26 -14.43
C GLY A 371 3.37 -6.13 -15.13
N ALA A 372 3.22 -6.00 -16.45
CA ALA A 372 2.33 -6.83 -17.26
C ALA A 372 2.72 -8.32 -17.18
N GLY A 373 4.03 -8.62 -17.30
CA GLY A 373 4.57 -9.96 -17.16
C GLY A 373 4.33 -10.55 -15.76
N ALA A 374 4.50 -9.76 -14.71
CA ALA A 374 4.22 -10.17 -13.33
C ALA A 374 2.72 -10.46 -13.10
N LEU A 375 1.82 -9.65 -13.65
CA LEU A 375 0.37 -9.89 -13.57
C LEU A 375 -0.05 -11.12 -14.36
N LEU A 376 0.52 -11.35 -15.54
CA LEU A 376 0.27 -12.55 -16.34
C LEU A 376 0.77 -13.80 -15.62
N TRP A 377 1.98 -13.76 -15.04
CA TRP A 377 2.50 -14.79 -14.16
C TRP A 377 1.55 -15.05 -12.99
N GLY A 378 1.09 -13.97 -12.35
CA GLY A 378 0.13 -14.02 -11.25
C GLY A 378 -1.17 -14.74 -11.64
N LEU A 379 -1.71 -14.39 -12.80
CA LEU A 379 -2.92 -14.98 -13.36
C LEU A 379 -2.74 -16.48 -13.66
N ILE A 380 -1.62 -16.88 -14.29
CA ILE A 380 -1.33 -18.28 -14.60
C ILE A 380 -1.31 -19.13 -13.33
N TRP A 381 -0.62 -18.67 -12.28
CA TRP A 381 -0.62 -19.37 -10.99
C TRP A 381 -1.98 -19.37 -10.31
N MET A 382 -2.76 -18.30 -10.46
CA MET A 382 -4.12 -18.21 -9.94
C MET A 382 -5.09 -19.22 -10.59
N LEU A 383 -4.83 -19.64 -11.84
CA LEU A 383 -5.59 -20.70 -12.50
C LEU A 383 -5.35 -22.07 -11.85
N LEU A 384 -4.15 -22.28 -11.29
CA LEU A 384 -3.74 -23.50 -10.59
C LEU A 384 -4.18 -23.55 -9.12
N VAL A 385 -4.71 -22.45 -8.56
CA VAL A 385 -5.27 -22.44 -7.20
C VAL A 385 -6.51 -23.35 -7.15
N PRO A 386 -6.57 -24.33 -6.23
CA PRO A 386 -7.69 -25.24 -6.11
C PRO A 386 -9.01 -24.48 -5.93
N ARG A 387 -10.03 -24.84 -6.70
CA ARG A 387 -11.41 -24.44 -6.39
C ARG A 387 -11.85 -25.31 -5.21
N ARG A 388 -12.38 -24.68 -4.15
CA ARG A 388 -13.13 -25.45 -3.15
C ARG A 388 -14.35 -26.04 -3.85
N ALA A 389 -14.55 -27.35 -3.68
CA ALA A 389 -15.79 -28.04 -4.07
C ALA A 389 -16.96 -27.55 -3.22
#